data_AF-A0A552E149-F1
#
_entry.id   AF-A0A552E149-F1
#
_cell.length_a   1.000
_cell.length_b   1.000
_cell.length_c   1.000
_cell.angle_alpha   90.00
_cell.angle_beta   90.00
_cell.angle_gamma   90.00
#
_symmetry.space_group_name_H-M   'P 1'
#
loop_
_entity.id
_entity.type
_entity.pdbx_description
1 polymer ?
#
loop_
_entity_poly.entity_id
_entity_poly.type
_entity_poly.pdbx_seq_one_letter_code
_entity_poly.pdbx_strand_id
1 'polypeptide(L)'
;MKESVYIETSVIGYLTARSTKNLIIAGNIETTRDWWQNRRNSFVLYISQVVLDEVAKGDAEIAFKRLELLYELPLVDLNQNVKNLAAQFLIRSNLPAKASDDAVHIAAATVHGLNYLLTWNCKHIANAQIQKKLAEISLDMGYELPVICTPYELLGDNNDVAR
;
A
#
# COMPACT_ATOMS: atom_id res chain seq x y z
N MET A 1 17.85 11.71 3.75
CA MET A 1 16.80 11.76 2.71
C MET A 1 15.53 11.21 3.36
N LYS A 2 14.33 11.75 3.07
CA LYS A 2 13.10 11.13 3.59
C LYS A 2 12.87 9.80 2.87
N GLU A 3 12.47 8.78 3.61
CA GLU A 3 12.11 7.47 3.06
C GLU A 3 10.81 7.57 2.25
N SER A 4 10.63 6.69 1.27
CA SER A 4 9.48 6.69 0.37
C SER A 4 8.48 5.59 0.71
N VAL A 5 7.18 5.90 0.56
CA VAL A 5 6.09 4.97 0.89
C VAL A 5 5.11 4.92 -0.28
N TYR A 6 4.88 3.72 -0.82
CA TYR A 6 3.76 3.45 -1.71
C TYR A 6 2.48 3.26 -0.88
N ILE A 7 1.43 4.01 -1.17
CA ILE A 7 0.13 3.89 -0.50
C ILE A 7 -0.79 3.01 -1.35
N GLU A 8 -1.11 1.81 -0.85
CA GLU A 8 -2.10 0.93 -1.48
C GLU A 8 -3.53 1.35 -1.10
N THR A 9 -4.48 1.08 -1.98
CA THR A 9 -5.88 1.56 -1.95
C THR A 9 -6.60 1.27 -0.63
N SER A 10 -6.36 0.13 0.00
CA SER A 10 -7.01 -0.20 1.28
C SER A 10 -6.75 0.84 2.37
N VAL A 11 -5.56 1.47 2.41
CA VAL A 11 -5.24 2.57 3.34
C VAL A 11 -6.22 3.73 3.16
N ILE A 12 -6.50 4.12 1.91
CA ILE A 12 -7.46 5.18 1.58
C ILE A 12 -8.90 4.76 1.92
N GLY A 13 -9.21 3.48 1.73
CA GLY A 13 -10.47 2.88 2.16
C GLY A 13 -10.70 3.07 3.67
N TYR A 14 -9.70 2.79 4.49
CA TYR A 14 -9.76 2.97 5.96
C TYR A 14 -9.82 4.44 6.39
N LEU A 15 -9.12 5.35 5.71
CA LEU A 15 -9.21 6.79 6.01
C LEU A 15 -10.62 7.35 5.85
N THR A 16 -11.35 6.87 4.84
CA THR A 16 -12.69 7.33 4.49
C THR A 16 -13.81 6.47 5.08
N ALA A 17 -13.47 5.40 5.80
CA ALA A 17 -14.44 4.50 6.39
C ALA A 17 -15.24 5.18 7.51
N ARG A 18 -16.53 4.84 7.58
CA ARG A 18 -17.41 5.24 8.69
C ARG A 18 -17.08 4.43 9.93
N SER A 19 -17.36 5.00 11.10
CA SER A 19 -17.24 4.28 12.38
C SER A 19 -18.05 2.98 12.35
N THR A 20 -17.51 1.95 12.98
CA THR A 20 -18.07 0.59 12.97
C THR A 20 -18.00 -0.03 14.36
N LYS A 21 -18.90 -0.98 14.64
CA LYS A 21 -18.88 -1.77 15.88
C LYS A 21 -17.90 -2.94 15.83
N ASN A 22 -17.36 -3.28 14.65
CA ASN A 22 -16.31 -4.29 14.55
C ASN A 22 -15.00 -3.70 15.09
N LEU A 23 -14.58 -4.17 16.27
CA LEU A 23 -13.43 -3.63 17.00
C LEU A 23 -12.12 -3.70 16.20
N ILE A 24 -11.92 -4.76 15.40
CA ILE A 24 -10.72 -4.91 14.58
C ILE A 24 -10.69 -3.83 13.48
N ILE A 25 -11.82 -3.69 12.76
CA ILE A 25 -11.93 -2.67 11.71
C ILE A 25 -11.83 -1.26 12.32
N ALA A 26 -12.47 -1.02 13.47
CA ALA A 26 -12.37 0.26 14.18
C ALA A 26 -10.91 0.58 14.55
N GLY A 27 -10.16 -0.38 15.08
CA GLY A 27 -8.74 -0.22 15.38
C GLY A 27 -7.91 0.12 14.14
N ASN A 28 -8.14 -0.57 13.02
CA ASN A 28 -7.45 -0.28 11.76
C ASN A 28 -7.80 1.13 11.23
N ILE A 29 -9.05 1.56 11.34
CA ILE A 29 -9.47 2.93 10.98
C ILE A 29 -8.68 3.95 11.78
N GLU A 30 -8.70 3.84 13.11
CA GLU A 30 -8.02 4.80 13.99
C GLU A 30 -6.50 4.78 13.78
N THR A 31 -5.89 3.61 13.64
CA THR A 31 -4.46 3.46 13.33
C THR A 31 -4.10 4.15 12.01
N THR A 32 -4.95 4.00 10.99
CA THR A 32 -4.71 4.62 9.68
C THR A 32 -4.82 6.14 9.76
N ARG A 33 -5.81 6.66 10.49
CA ARG A 33 -5.99 8.11 10.71
C ARG A 33 -4.82 8.69 11.50
N ASP A 34 -4.38 8.02 12.56
CA ASP A 34 -3.24 8.42 13.37
C ASP A 34 -1.95 8.48 12.54
N TRP A 35 -1.65 7.41 11.79
CA TRP A 35 -0.49 7.39 10.89
C TRP A 35 -0.55 8.51 9.86
N TRP A 36 -1.73 8.73 9.25
CA TRP A 36 -1.90 9.77 8.23
C TRP A 36 -1.77 11.18 8.80
N GLN A 37 -2.28 11.44 10.00
CA GLN A 37 -2.21 12.77 10.60
C GLN A 37 -0.82 13.07 11.15
N ASN A 38 -0.22 12.10 11.84
CA ASN A 38 0.96 12.35 12.68
C ASN A 38 2.26 11.87 12.05
N ARG A 39 2.22 10.84 11.20
CA ARG A 39 3.45 10.20 10.70
C ARG A 39 3.75 10.46 9.23
N ARG A 40 2.73 10.60 8.36
CA ARG A 40 2.91 10.69 6.90
C ARG A 40 3.92 11.73 6.43
N ASN A 41 4.02 12.87 7.13
CA ASN A 41 4.91 13.98 6.77
C ASN A 41 6.41 13.64 6.94
N SER A 42 6.72 12.53 7.60
CA SER A 42 8.10 12.01 7.71
C SER A 42 8.57 11.32 6.43
N PHE A 43 7.65 11.03 5.52
CA PHE A 43 7.89 10.24 4.31
C PHE A 43 7.57 11.04 3.04
N VAL A 44 8.04 10.54 1.90
CA VAL A 44 7.55 10.94 0.57
C VAL A 44 6.56 9.88 0.11
N LEU A 45 5.29 10.26 -0.05
CA LEU A 45 4.23 9.32 -0.40
C LEU A 45 4.09 9.24 -1.92
N TYR A 46 3.86 8.03 -2.42
CA TYR A 46 3.59 7.74 -3.81
C TYR A 46 2.34 6.87 -3.95
N ILE A 47 1.67 7.02 -5.08
CA ILE A 47 0.57 6.15 -5.52
C ILE A 47 0.80 5.75 -6.97
N SER A 48 -0.09 4.96 -7.56
CA SER A 48 -0.10 4.71 -9.02
C SER A 48 -1.51 4.89 -9.58
N GLN A 49 -1.62 4.82 -10.90
CA GLN A 49 -2.92 4.86 -11.58
C GLN A 49 -3.88 3.77 -11.09
N VAL A 50 -3.39 2.58 -10.69
CA VAL A 50 -4.25 1.52 -10.13
C VAL A 50 -4.97 2.00 -8.87
N VAL A 51 -4.30 2.77 -8.01
CA VAL A 51 -4.93 3.32 -6.79
C VAL A 51 -6.06 4.27 -7.16
N LEU A 52 -5.83 5.16 -8.13
CA LEU A 52 -6.85 6.09 -8.61
C LEU A 52 -8.06 5.34 -9.20
N ASP A 53 -7.80 4.33 -10.05
CA ASP A 53 -8.83 3.53 -10.68
C ASP A 53 -9.66 2.75 -9.66
N GLU A 54 -9.04 2.27 -8.57
CA GLU A 54 -9.75 1.55 -7.51
C GLU A 54 -10.54 2.47 -6.58
N VAL A 55 -9.99 3.63 -6.17
CA VAL A 55 -10.74 4.54 -5.30
C VAL A 55 -11.92 5.21 -6.01
N ALA A 56 -11.86 5.33 -7.33
CA ALA A 56 -12.94 5.87 -8.16
C ALA A 56 -14.14 4.91 -8.28
N LYS A 57 -13.98 3.63 -7.95
CA LYS A 57 -15.07 2.63 -7.98
C LYS A 57 -16.02 2.82 -6.79
N GLY A 58 -17.30 2.60 -7.03
CA GLY A 58 -18.33 2.56 -5.98
C GLY A 58 -19.15 3.84 -5.89
N ASP A 59 -19.48 4.25 -4.66
CA ASP A 59 -20.29 5.43 -4.39
C ASP A 59 -19.57 6.72 -4.77
N ALA A 60 -20.23 7.58 -5.55
CA ALA A 60 -19.61 8.77 -6.14
C ALA A 60 -19.17 9.82 -5.10
N GLU A 61 -19.91 10.01 -4.00
CA GLU A 61 -19.52 10.93 -2.94
C GLU A 61 -18.28 10.43 -2.18
N ILE A 62 -18.23 9.12 -1.92
CA ILE A 62 -17.07 8.51 -1.26
C ILE A 62 -15.86 8.53 -2.18
N ALA A 63 -16.04 8.21 -3.47
CA ALA A 63 -14.98 8.26 -4.47
C ALA A 63 -14.38 9.67 -4.59
N PHE A 64 -15.21 10.71 -4.62
CA PHE A 64 -14.75 12.11 -4.66
C PHE A 64 -13.85 12.45 -3.46
N LYS A 65 -14.29 12.12 -2.24
CA LYS A 65 -13.49 12.36 -1.02
C LYS A 65 -12.16 11.62 -1.03
N ARG A 66 -12.11 10.39 -1.57
CA ARG A 66 -10.87 9.63 -1.70
C ARG A 66 -9.92 10.26 -2.71
N LEU A 67 -10.44 10.73 -3.84
CA LEU A 67 -9.64 11.42 -4.86
C LEU A 67 -9.08 12.74 -4.34
N GLU A 68 -9.83 13.51 -3.56
CA GLU A 68 -9.32 14.74 -2.91
C GLU A 68 -8.11 14.47 -2.01
N LEU A 69 -8.13 13.36 -1.23
CA LEU A 69 -6.99 12.97 -0.39
C LEU A 69 -5.72 12.64 -1.17
N LEU A 70 -5.87 12.23 -2.43
CA LEU A 70 -4.79 11.74 -3.28
C LEU A 70 -4.26 12.80 -4.26
N TYR A 71 -4.96 13.93 -4.40
CA TYR A 71 -4.72 14.92 -5.46
C TYR A 71 -3.27 15.43 -5.52
N GLU A 72 -2.62 15.60 -4.37
CA GLU A 72 -1.25 16.11 -4.29
C GLU A 72 -0.17 15.01 -4.30
N LEU A 73 -0.56 13.73 -4.32
CA LEU A 73 0.40 12.64 -4.24
C LEU A 73 0.99 12.32 -5.63
N PRO A 74 2.32 12.24 -5.76
CA PRO A 74 2.96 11.87 -7.02
C PRO A 74 2.60 10.43 -7.43
N LEU A 75 2.40 10.24 -8.73
CA LEU A 75 2.17 8.94 -9.34
C LEU A 75 3.50 8.32 -9.78
N VAL A 76 3.70 7.05 -9.44
CA VAL A 76 4.71 6.21 -10.10
C VAL A 76 4.18 5.67 -11.42
N ASP A 77 5.06 5.60 -12.42
CA ASP A 77 4.70 5.13 -13.75
C ASP A 77 4.54 3.60 -13.81
N LEU A 78 3.47 3.13 -14.46
CA LEU A 78 3.19 1.71 -14.66
C LEU A 78 3.79 1.22 -15.98
N ASN A 79 5.10 1.40 -16.10
CA ASN A 79 5.87 1.06 -17.29
C ASN A 79 5.95 -0.46 -17.55
N GLN A 80 6.65 -0.83 -18.63
CA GLN A 80 6.78 -2.24 -19.01
C GLN A 80 7.48 -3.10 -17.95
N ASN A 81 8.43 -2.54 -17.19
CA ASN A 81 9.12 -3.26 -16.13
C ASN A 81 8.15 -3.62 -14.99
N VAL A 82 7.27 -2.69 -14.60
CA VAL A 82 6.21 -2.95 -13.62
C VAL A 82 5.29 -4.07 -14.10
N LYS A 83 4.81 -4.01 -15.35
CA LYS A 83 3.93 -5.03 -15.92
C LYS A 83 4.60 -6.40 -15.97
N ASN A 84 5.87 -6.44 -16.37
CA ASN A 84 6.65 -7.68 -16.44
C ASN A 84 6.84 -8.30 -15.05
N LEU A 85 7.22 -7.50 -14.04
CA LEU A 85 7.39 -7.99 -12.68
C LEU A 85 6.07 -8.45 -12.06
N ALA A 86 4.98 -7.70 -12.27
CA ALA A 86 3.64 -8.10 -11.81
C ALA A 86 3.22 -9.46 -12.39
N ALA A 87 3.46 -9.68 -13.69
CA ALA A 87 3.20 -10.96 -14.33
C ALA A 87 4.03 -12.11 -13.72
N GLN A 88 5.31 -11.85 -13.40
CA GLN A 88 6.16 -12.85 -12.75
C GLN A 88 5.70 -13.16 -11.32
N PHE A 89 5.20 -12.18 -10.57
CA PHE A 89 4.56 -12.44 -9.29
C PHE A 89 3.35 -13.37 -9.44
N LEU A 90 2.44 -13.12 -10.39
CA LEU A 90 1.28 -13.98 -10.61
C LEU A 90 1.66 -15.42 -11.03
N ILE A 91 2.72 -15.59 -11.83
CA ILE A 91 3.15 -16.90 -12.34
C ILE A 91 3.92 -17.70 -11.29
N ARG A 92 4.83 -17.03 -10.57
CA ARG A 92 5.84 -17.71 -9.73
C ARG A 92 5.51 -17.69 -8.24
N SER A 93 4.48 -16.96 -7.82
CA SER A 93 4.01 -16.93 -6.43
C SER A 93 2.68 -17.67 -6.27
N ASN A 94 2.23 -17.80 -5.02
CA ASN A 94 0.91 -18.36 -4.68
C ASN A 94 -0.23 -17.33 -4.78
N LEU A 95 -0.01 -16.18 -5.45
CA LEU A 95 -1.06 -15.22 -5.70
C LEU A 95 -2.13 -15.82 -6.62
N PRO A 96 -3.43 -15.73 -6.27
CA PRO A 96 -4.48 -16.18 -7.16
C PRO A 96 -4.59 -15.24 -8.36
N ALA A 97 -5.02 -15.74 -9.53
CA ALA A 97 -5.13 -14.94 -10.75
C ALA A 97 -5.99 -13.66 -10.60
N LYS A 98 -6.97 -13.68 -9.67
CA LYS A 98 -7.81 -12.52 -9.33
C LYS A 98 -7.10 -11.41 -8.54
N ALA A 99 -5.86 -11.64 -8.10
CA ALA A 99 -5.02 -10.68 -7.39
C ALA A 99 -4.07 -9.95 -8.36
N SER A 100 -4.51 -9.72 -9.61
CA SER A 100 -3.70 -9.02 -10.61
C SER A 100 -3.35 -7.61 -10.19
N ASP A 101 -4.32 -6.88 -9.64
CA ASP A 101 -4.14 -5.48 -9.23
C ASP A 101 -3.23 -5.42 -7.98
N ASP A 102 -3.37 -6.37 -7.05
CA ASP A 102 -2.47 -6.57 -5.91
C ASP A 102 -1.00 -6.76 -6.38
N ALA A 103 -0.78 -7.58 -7.41
CA ALA A 103 0.55 -7.80 -7.98
C ALA A 103 1.13 -6.53 -8.63
N VAL A 104 0.29 -5.69 -9.25
CA VAL A 104 0.72 -4.42 -9.82
C VAL A 104 1.13 -3.43 -8.74
N HIS A 105 0.42 -3.35 -7.61
CA HIS A 105 0.84 -2.52 -6.48
C HIS A 105 2.23 -2.89 -5.96
N ILE A 106 2.47 -4.19 -5.75
CA ILE A 106 3.77 -4.69 -5.30
C ILE A 106 4.85 -4.37 -6.32
N ALA A 107 4.60 -4.67 -7.60
CA ALA A 107 5.56 -4.45 -8.67
C ALA A 107 5.90 -2.97 -8.88
N ALA A 108 4.91 -2.07 -8.76
CA ALA A 108 5.13 -0.64 -8.87
C ALA A 108 6.07 -0.14 -7.77
N ALA A 109 5.81 -0.49 -6.51
CA ALA A 109 6.69 -0.10 -5.41
C ALA A 109 8.10 -0.68 -5.55
N THR A 110 8.20 -1.91 -6.04
CA THR A 110 9.47 -2.64 -6.22
C THR A 110 10.32 -2.06 -7.36
N VAL A 111 9.75 -1.84 -8.54
CA VAL A 111 10.49 -1.33 -9.71
C VAL A 111 10.99 0.10 -9.49
N HIS A 112 10.22 0.91 -8.77
CA HIS A 112 10.60 2.28 -8.44
C HIS A 112 11.51 2.39 -7.21
N GLY A 113 11.91 1.25 -6.61
CA GLY A 113 12.86 1.21 -5.49
C GLY A 113 12.35 1.96 -4.26
N LEU A 114 11.06 1.87 -3.98
CA LEU A 114 10.46 2.54 -2.82
C LEU A 114 10.84 1.80 -1.53
N ASN A 115 10.94 2.51 -0.41
CA ASN A 115 11.34 1.89 0.85
C ASN A 115 10.24 1.02 1.45
N TYR A 116 8.99 1.48 1.35
CA TYR A 116 7.84 0.82 1.96
C TYR A 116 6.66 0.68 0.99
N LEU A 117 5.86 -0.38 1.17
CA LEU A 117 4.51 -0.50 0.64
C LEU A 117 3.54 -0.62 1.82
N LEU A 118 2.68 0.39 1.99
CA LEU A 118 1.72 0.45 3.08
C LEU A 118 0.36 -0.11 2.64
N THR A 119 -0.15 -1.11 3.35
CA THR A 119 -1.39 -1.82 3.00
C THR A 119 -2.10 -2.41 4.21
N TRP A 120 -3.41 -2.62 4.13
CA TRP A 120 -4.18 -3.51 5.00
C TRP A 120 -4.58 -4.83 4.33
N ASN A 121 -4.17 -5.07 3.08
CA ASN A 121 -4.41 -6.35 2.40
C ASN A 121 -3.41 -7.41 2.91
N CYS A 122 -3.65 -7.93 4.11
CA CYS A 122 -2.85 -8.99 4.72
C CYS A 122 -3.11 -10.38 4.10
N LYS A 123 -4.00 -10.47 3.11
CA LYS A 123 -4.34 -11.73 2.46
C LYS A 123 -3.46 -12.00 1.24
N HIS A 124 -3.25 -10.99 0.40
CA HIS A 124 -2.49 -11.13 -0.84
C HIS A 124 -1.21 -10.28 -0.86
N ILE A 125 -1.14 -9.18 -0.12
CA ILE A 125 0.02 -8.27 -0.16
C ILE A 125 0.89 -8.45 1.09
N ALA A 126 0.39 -8.09 2.28
CA ALA A 126 1.16 -8.12 3.52
C ALA A 126 1.31 -9.51 4.17
N ASN A 127 0.93 -10.59 3.48
CA ASN A 127 1.09 -11.94 4.03
C ASN A 127 2.58 -12.35 4.09
N ALA A 128 3.14 -12.56 5.28
CA ALA A 128 4.56 -12.86 5.48
C ALA A 128 5.07 -14.10 4.71
N GLN A 129 4.23 -15.11 4.45
CA GLN A 129 4.63 -16.28 3.65
C GLN A 129 4.74 -15.92 2.17
N ILE A 130 3.82 -15.11 1.66
CA ILE A 130 3.84 -14.61 0.28
C ILE A 130 5.03 -13.64 0.09
N GLN A 131 5.27 -12.74 1.05
CA GLN A 131 6.37 -11.76 0.99
C GLN A 131 7.73 -12.42 0.75
N LYS A 132 8.03 -13.56 1.42
CA LYS A 132 9.27 -14.31 1.17
C LYS A 132 9.42 -14.70 -0.30
N LYS A 133 8.34 -15.18 -0.91
CA LYS A 133 8.35 -15.59 -2.31
C LYS A 133 8.47 -14.40 -3.26
N LEU A 134 7.79 -13.30 -2.95
CA LEU A 134 7.90 -12.06 -3.72
C LEU A 134 9.32 -11.49 -3.66
N ALA A 135 10.00 -11.58 -2.52
CA ALA A 135 11.38 -11.13 -2.36
C ALA A 135 12.34 -11.95 -3.22
N GLU A 136 12.22 -13.28 -3.22
CA GLU A 136 12.99 -14.16 -4.12
C GLU A 136 12.79 -13.78 -5.60
N ILE A 137 11.52 -13.63 -6.03
CA ILE A 137 11.20 -13.28 -7.42
C ILE A 137 11.75 -11.90 -7.79
N SER A 138 11.64 -10.93 -6.89
CA SER A 138 12.16 -9.57 -7.09
C SER A 138 13.67 -9.59 -7.30
N LEU A 139 14.39 -10.31 -6.43
CA LEU A 139 15.84 -10.43 -6.50
C LEU A 139 16.29 -11.12 -7.79
N ASP A 140 15.62 -12.21 -8.20
CA ASP A 140 15.90 -12.89 -9.47
C ASP A 140 15.71 -11.98 -10.69
N MET A 141 14.85 -10.96 -10.56
CA MET A 141 14.59 -9.97 -11.60
C MET A 141 15.45 -8.70 -11.47
N GLY A 142 16.37 -8.65 -10.49
CA GLY A 142 17.28 -7.53 -10.27
C GLY A 142 16.68 -6.37 -9.47
N TYR A 143 15.61 -6.60 -8.72
CA TYR A 143 14.96 -5.61 -7.85
C TYR A 143 15.04 -6.00 -6.38
N GLU A 144 14.86 -5.02 -5.50
CA GLU A 144 14.70 -5.21 -4.07
C GLU A 144 13.23 -4.98 -3.69
N LEU A 145 12.63 -5.96 -3.00
CA LEU A 145 11.24 -5.84 -2.56
C LEU A 145 11.16 -4.79 -1.42
N PRO A 146 10.23 -3.81 -1.49
CA PRO A 146 10.02 -2.87 -0.39
C PRO A 146 9.59 -3.62 0.88
N VAL A 147 9.77 -2.98 2.03
CA VAL A 147 9.17 -3.48 3.27
C VAL A 147 7.64 -3.31 3.16
N ILE A 148 6.94 -4.43 3.04
CA ILE A 148 5.48 -4.46 2.98
C ILE A 148 4.94 -4.52 4.41
N CYS A 149 4.24 -3.46 4.81
CA CYS A 149 3.82 -3.26 6.19
C CYS A 149 2.42 -2.64 6.29
N THR A 150 1.81 -2.80 7.45
CA THR A 150 0.59 -2.10 7.84
C THR A 150 0.91 -0.72 8.41
N PRO A 151 -0.06 0.22 8.43
CA PRO A 151 0.08 1.48 9.15
C PRO A 151 0.57 1.31 10.59
N TYR A 152 0.11 0.25 11.28
CA TYR A 152 0.54 -0.05 12.65
C TYR A 152 2.06 -0.27 12.76
N GLU A 153 2.63 -1.03 11.83
CA GLU A 153 4.07 -1.33 11.79
C GLU A 153 4.93 -0.12 11.40
N LEU A 154 4.33 0.91 10.80
CA LEU A 154 5.02 2.12 10.35
C LEU A 154 4.66 3.37 11.19
N LEU A 155 4.05 3.21 12.37
CA LEU A 155 3.72 4.32 13.28
C LEU A 155 4.96 5.00 13.86
N GLY A 156 6.06 4.26 14.04
CA GLY A 156 7.26 4.73 14.76
C GLY A 156 7.04 4.81 16.29
N ASP A 157 8.10 5.16 17.02
CA ASP A 157 8.06 5.32 18.48
C ASP A 157 7.41 6.66 18.86
N ASN A 158 6.08 6.73 18.94
CA ASN A 158 5.35 7.86 19.53
C ASN A 158 5.20 7.74 21.07
N ASN A 159 6.10 7.02 21.74
CA ASN A 159 6.01 6.71 23.18
C ASN A 159 6.82 7.63 24.11
N ASP A 160 7.09 8.88 23.72
CA ASP A 160 7.68 9.88 24.63
C ASP A 160 6.67 10.91 25.18
N VAL A 161 5.36 10.67 25.04
CA VAL A 161 4.33 11.53 25.66
C VAL A 161 3.18 10.72 26.28
N ALA A 162 3.51 9.89 27.28
CA ALA A 162 2.67 9.55 28.44
C ALA A 162 3.29 8.38 29.22
N ARG A 163 4.24 8.69 30.11
CA ARG A 163 4.49 7.91 31.33
C ARG A 163 4.51 8.84 32.51
#